data_AF-A0A222SP67-F1
#
_entry.id   AF-A0A222SP67-F1
#
_cell.length_a   1.000
_cell.length_b   1.000
_cell.length_c   1.000
_cell.angle_alpha   90.00
_cell.angle_beta   90.00
_cell.angle_gamma   90.00
#
_symmetry.space_group_name_H-M   'P 1'
#
loop_
_entity.id
_entity.type
_entity.pdbx_description
1 polymer ?
#
loop_
_entity_poly.entity_id
_entity_poly.type
_entity_poly.pdbx_seq_one_letter_code
_entity_poly.pdbx_strand_id
1 'polypeptide(L)'
;MGPDPAAEMMEDSFHREFVSQLRPFDMAQVSTPRYMSSIRMTPVRKSLEVWFHDLTIMETPPYPVAYTKLDLAFVEYQEAVLLTKGLRGWQYLFADVSLADPGMSDIGETLEQGFEVLPAIFPDDDFSPLIERLEARL
;
A
#
# COMPACT_ATOMS: atom_id res chain seq x y z
N MET A 1 -10.16 -14.63 9.94
CA MET A 1 -9.50 -13.42 10.48
C MET A 1 -10.57 -12.50 11.04
N GLY A 2 -10.38 -12.04 12.28
CA GLY A 2 -11.25 -11.06 12.94
C GLY A 2 -10.92 -9.61 12.50
N PRO A 3 -11.60 -8.60 13.07
CA PRO A 3 -11.27 -7.19 12.83
C PRO A 3 -9.84 -6.88 13.27
N ASP A 4 -9.24 -5.84 12.68
CA ASP A 4 -7.93 -5.35 13.08
C ASP A 4 -7.96 -4.85 14.54
N PRO A 5 -7.06 -5.33 15.44
CA PRO A 5 -7.00 -4.89 16.84
C PRO A 5 -6.88 -3.37 17.02
N ALA A 6 -6.35 -2.65 16.02
CA ALA A 6 -6.27 -1.19 16.06
C ALA A 6 -7.63 -0.49 16.22
N ALA A 7 -8.74 -1.15 15.85
CA ALA A 7 -10.08 -0.58 16.00
C ALA A 7 -10.44 -0.23 17.45
N GLU A 8 -9.97 -1.01 18.42
CA GLU A 8 -10.25 -0.79 19.84
C GLU A 8 -9.53 0.44 20.41
N MET A 9 -8.45 0.87 19.73
CA MET A 9 -7.65 2.04 20.11
C MET A 9 -8.18 3.34 19.50
N MET A 10 -9.13 3.29 18.58
CA MET A 10 -9.68 4.48 17.91
C MET A 10 -10.72 5.18 18.79
N GLU A 11 -10.52 6.47 19.04
CA GLU A 11 -11.47 7.31 19.77
C GLU A 11 -12.69 7.67 18.91
N ASP A 12 -12.46 7.97 17.63
CA ASP A 12 -13.50 8.36 16.68
C ASP A 12 -14.31 7.15 16.18
N SER A 13 -15.63 7.32 16.11
CA SER A 13 -16.57 6.26 15.72
C SER A 13 -16.46 5.86 14.24
N PHE A 14 -16.18 6.82 13.35
CA PHE A 14 -15.99 6.54 11.93
C PHE A 14 -14.68 5.77 11.71
N HIS A 15 -13.60 6.16 12.38
CA HIS A 15 -12.32 5.43 12.35
C HIS A 15 -12.47 4.00 12.87
N ARG A 16 -13.17 3.81 13.99
CA ARG A 16 -13.44 2.46 14.52
C ARG A 16 -14.24 1.61 13.55
N GLU A 17 -15.30 2.16 12.95
CA GLU A 17 -16.10 1.44 11.96
C GLU A 17 -15.26 1.07 10.74
N PHE A 18 -14.49 2.02 10.19
CA PHE A 18 -13.61 1.80 9.05
C PHE A 18 -12.62 0.66 9.31
N VAL A 19 -11.88 0.69 10.42
CA VAL A 19 -10.89 -0.34 10.76
C VAL A 19 -11.56 -1.71 10.98
N SER A 20 -12.76 -1.75 11.56
CA SER A 20 -13.51 -3.01 11.74
C SER A 20 -13.89 -3.71 10.42
N GLN A 21 -13.92 -2.97 9.31
CA GLN A 21 -14.23 -3.46 7.97
C GLN A 21 -12.99 -4.01 7.23
N LEU A 22 -11.79 -3.79 7.75
CA LEU A 22 -10.55 -4.24 7.13
C LEU A 22 -10.28 -5.72 7.43
N ARG A 23 -9.83 -6.45 6.40
CA ARG A 23 -9.36 -7.82 6.48
C ARG A 23 -7.93 -7.86 5.94
N PRO A 24 -6.91 -7.89 6.83
CA PRO A 24 -5.53 -8.02 6.43
C PRO A 24 -5.33 -9.30 5.59
N PHE A 25 -4.49 -9.23 4.57
CA PHE A 25 -4.16 -10.39 3.74
C PHE A 25 -2.68 -10.48 3.40
N ASP A 26 -1.96 -9.36 3.45
CA ASP A 26 -0.51 -9.32 3.32
C ASP A 26 0.07 -8.51 4.48
N MET A 27 1.11 -9.06 5.10
CA MET A 27 1.82 -8.48 6.24
C MET A 27 3.31 -8.71 6.00
N ALA A 28 3.96 -7.71 5.43
CA ALA A 28 5.39 -7.73 5.22
C ALA A 28 6.10 -7.19 6.48
N GLN A 29 7.02 -8.01 7.01
CA GLN A 29 7.90 -7.76 8.16
C GLN A 29 7.33 -8.01 9.57
N VAL A 30 8.15 -8.71 10.37
CA VAL A 30 7.88 -9.13 11.76
C VAL A 30 8.27 -8.02 12.77
N SER A 31 9.01 -7.00 12.34
CA SER A 31 9.41 -5.83 13.13
C SER A 31 9.00 -4.53 12.42
N THR A 32 8.71 -3.49 13.20
CA THR A 32 8.33 -2.14 12.73
C THR A 32 9.36 -1.53 11.78
N PRO A 33 8.95 -0.84 10.69
CA PRO A 33 7.56 -0.54 10.29
C PRO A 33 6.82 -1.75 9.72
N ARG A 34 5.58 -1.95 10.15
CA ARG A 34 4.75 -3.08 9.71
C ARG A 34 3.91 -2.65 8.51
N TYR A 35 4.33 -3.06 7.32
CA TYR A 35 3.53 -2.89 6.11
C TYR A 35 2.40 -3.91 6.11
N MET A 36 1.17 -3.42 6.00
CA MET A 36 0.00 -4.29 5.99
C MET A 36 -0.97 -3.88 4.91
N SER A 37 -1.31 -4.82 4.02
CA SER A 37 -2.37 -4.63 3.05
C SER A 37 -3.63 -5.37 3.49
N SER A 38 -4.75 -4.69 3.33
CA SER A 38 -6.07 -5.16 3.75
C SER A 38 -7.09 -4.99 2.65
N ILE A 39 -8.05 -5.91 2.57
CA ILE A 39 -9.28 -5.69 1.82
C ILE A 39 -10.29 -5.04 2.76
N ARG A 40 -10.92 -3.95 2.32
CA ARG A 40 -12.09 -3.42 3.01
C ARG A 40 -13.35 -4.10 2.51
N MET A 41 -14.10 -4.70 3.43
CA MET A 41 -15.38 -5.34 3.15
C MET A 41 -16.51 -4.54 3.80
N THR A 42 -17.42 -4.00 2.99
CA THR A 42 -18.63 -3.33 3.50
C THR A 42 -19.87 -4.15 3.16
N PRO A 43 -20.91 -4.17 4.01
CA PRO A 43 -22.15 -4.89 3.71
C PRO A 43 -22.90 -4.34 2.48
N VAL A 44 -22.66 -3.08 2.12
CA VAL A 44 -23.47 -2.31 1.14
C VAL A 44 -22.79 -2.20 -0.23
N ARG A 45 -21.44 -2.13 -0.28
CA ARG A 45 -20.70 -2.02 -1.56
C ARG A 45 -20.15 -3.36 -1.99
N LYS A 46 -20.35 -3.68 -3.27
CA LYS A 46 -19.77 -4.88 -3.92
C LYS A 46 -18.31 -4.71 -4.32
N SER A 47 -17.81 -3.47 -4.42
CA SER A 47 -16.42 -3.19 -4.78
C SER A 47 -15.51 -3.42 -3.58
N LEU A 48 -14.64 -4.43 -3.68
CA LEU A 48 -13.56 -4.65 -2.73
C LEU A 48 -12.50 -3.57 -2.93
N GLU A 49 -12.20 -2.81 -1.88
CA GLU A 49 -11.14 -1.81 -1.89
C GLU A 49 -9.88 -2.40 -1.27
N VAL A 50 -8.72 -2.13 -1.85
CA VAL A 50 -7.43 -2.48 -1.25
C VAL A 50 -6.88 -1.27 -0.51
N TRP A 51 -6.47 -1.49 0.73
CA TRP A 51 -5.94 -0.49 1.64
C TRP A 51 -4.56 -0.90 2.11
N PHE A 52 -3.68 0.09 2.27
CA PHE A 52 -2.33 -0.08 2.76
C PHE A 52 -2.13 0.70 4.05
N HIS A 53 -1.56 0.03 5.04
CA HIS A 53 -1.24 0.59 6.33
C HIS A 53 0.28 0.69 6.52
N ASP A 54 0.77 1.92 6.70
CA ASP A 54 2.15 2.24 7.02
C ASP A 54 2.21 3.55 7.83
N LEU A 55 3.03 3.56 8.89
CA LEU A 55 3.20 4.68 9.81
C LEU A 55 3.91 5.89 9.21
N THR A 56 4.51 5.73 8.02
CA THR A 56 5.09 6.86 7.28
C THR A 56 4.00 7.81 6.73
N ILE A 57 2.76 7.33 6.59
CA ILE A 57 1.63 8.10 6.06
C ILE A 57 0.99 8.90 7.20
N MET A 58 1.21 10.21 7.21
CA MET A 58 0.79 11.06 8.33
C MET A 58 -0.62 11.63 8.19
N GLU A 59 -1.14 11.81 6.97
CA GLU A 59 -2.46 12.42 6.75
C GLU A 59 -3.23 11.71 5.64
N THR A 60 -4.47 11.28 5.93
CA THR A 60 -5.38 10.76 4.90
C THR A 60 -6.85 11.07 5.23
N PRO A 61 -7.26 12.33 5.41
CA PRO A 61 -8.64 12.64 5.78
C PRO A 61 -9.66 12.09 4.75
N PRO A 62 -10.83 11.57 5.19
CA PRO A 62 -11.29 11.46 6.58
C PRO A 62 -10.81 10.19 7.31
N TYR A 63 -9.99 9.35 6.67
CA TYR A 63 -9.55 8.06 7.19
C TYR A 63 -8.51 8.19 8.32
N PRO A 64 -8.31 7.15 9.14
CA PRO A 64 -7.30 7.18 10.18
C PRO A 64 -5.91 7.40 9.58
N VAL A 65 -5.04 8.04 10.36
CA VAL A 65 -3.60 8.15 10.04
C VAL A 65 -3.03 6.78 9.73
N ALA A 66 -2.00 6.74 8.89
CA ALA A 66 -1.33 5.53 8.43
C ALA A 66 -2.12 4.67 7.43
N TYR A 67 -3.35 5.01 7.05
CA TYR A 67 -4.14 4.24 6.07
C TYR A 67 -4.32 4.99 4.76
N THR A 68 -3.82 4.42 3.66
CA THR A 68 -4.07 4.92 2.30
C THR A 68 -4.79 3.88 1.45
N LYS A 69 -5.64 4.35 0.54
CA LYS A 69 -6.31 3.50 -0.44
C LYS A 69 -5.39 3.30 -1.63
N LEU A 70 -5.29 2.06 -2.12
CA LEU A 70 -4.56 1.77 -3.36
C LEU A 70 -5.48 1.84 -4.57
N ASP A 71 -4.98 2.42 -5.66
CA ASP A 71 -5.55 2.46 -6.99
C ASP A 71 -5.33 1.11 -7.71
N LEU A 72 -5.87 0.04 -7.11
CA LEU A 72 -5.91 -1.31 -7.68
C LEU A 72 -6.97 -2.18 -7.00
N ALA A 73 -7.41 -3.21 -7.72
CA ALA A 73 -8.24 -4.31 -7.24
C ALA A 73 -7.37 -5.42 -6.63
N PHE A 74 -8.02 -6.37 -5.93
CA PHE A 74 -7.30 -7.46 -5.28
C PHE A 74 -6.52 -8.36 -6.25
N VAL A 75 -7.03 -8.62 -7.45
CA VAL A 75 -6.31 -9.40 -8.47
C VAL A 75 -5.09 -8.63 -8.97
N GLU A 76 -5.25 -7.34 -9.27
CA GLU A 76 -4.17 -6.46 -9.68
C GLU A 76 -3.09 -6.32 -8.60
N TYR A 77 -3.46 -6.38 -7.31
CA TYR A 77 -2.48 -6.47 -6.22
C TYR A 77 -1.59 -7.71 -6.34
N GLN A 78 -2.17 -8.88 -6.61
CA GLN A 78 -1.43 -10.13 -6.72
C GLN A 78 -0.50 -10.10 -7.94
N GLU A 79 -0.93 -9.51 -9.05
CA GLU A 79 -0.11 -9.31 -10.24
C GLU A 79 1.04 -8.33 -9.95
N ALA A 80 0.74 -7.21 -9.28
CA ALA A 80 1.73 -6.19 -8.93
C ALA A 80 2.81 -6.71 -7.98
N VAL A 81 2.48 -7.50 -6.96
CA VAL A 81 3.49 -8.09 -6.06
C VAL A 81 4.39 -9.09 -6.79
N LEU A 82 3.84 -9.85 -7.75
CA LEU A 82 4.62 -10.79 -8.58
C LEU A 82 5.51 -10.07 -9.58
N LEU A 83 5.06 -8.95 -10.15
CA LEU A 83 5.85 -8.15 -11.07
C LEU A 83 6.99 -7.44 -10.32
N THR A 84 6.68 -6.79 -9.19
CA THR A 84 7.65 -6.05 -8.37
C THR A 84 8.60 -6.95 -7.58
N LYS A 85 8.37 -8.28 -7.58
CA LYS A 85 9.10 -9.27 -6.79
C LYS A 85 9.09 -8.96 -5.28
N GLY A 86 8.07 -8.24 -4.81
CA GLY A 86 7.97 -7.77 -3.42
C GLY A 86 8.95 -6.65 -3.05
N LEU A 87 9.43 -5.87 -4.03
CA LEU A 87 10.29 -4.70 -3.79
C LEU A 87 9.71 -3.79 -2.70
N ARG A 88 10.52 -3.43 -1.71
CA ARG A 88 10.06 -2.65 -0.55
C ARG A 88 9.37 -1.36 -1.01
N GLY A 89 8.14 -1.14 -0.53
CA GLY A 89 7.38 0.08 -0.80
C GLY A 89 6.65 0.10 -2.14
N TRP A 90 6.63 -1.00 -2.90
CA TRP A 90 5.95 -1.05 -4.20
C TRP A 90 4.48 -0.63 -4.16
N GLN A 91 3.81 -0.79 -3.01
CA GLN A 91 2.42 -0.37 -2.81
C GLN A 91 2.23 1.13 -3.06
N TYR A 92 3.26 1.95 -2.82
CA TYR A 92 3.22 3.39 -3.04
C TYR A 92 3.06 3.79 -4.49
N LEU A 93 3.43 2.94 -5.45
CA LEU A 93 3.17 3.13 -6.89
C LEU A 93 1.66 3.16 -7.22
N PHE A 94 0.83 2.71 -6.29
CA PHE A 94 -0.63 2.70 -6.41
C PHE A 94 -1.30 3.58 -5.36
N ALA A 95 -0.55 4.24 -4.49
CA ALA A 95 -1.10 5.20 -3.54
C ALA A 95 -1.13 6.60 -4.15
N ASP A 96 -2.04 7.44 -3.66
CA ASP A 96 -2.09 8.88 -3.96
C ASP A 96 -1.18 9.62 -2.96
N VAL A 97 0.13 9.54 -3.20
CA VAL A 97 1.19 10.11 -2.35
C VAL A 97 2.30 10.72 -3.21
N SER A 98 3.06 11.65 -2.61
CA SER A 98 4.29 12.20 -3.17
C SER A 98 5.50 11.47 -2.56
N LEU A 99 6.28 10.77 -3.38
CA LEU A 99 7.53 10.14 -2.97
C LEU A 99 8.69 11.14 -2.85
N ALA A 100 8.52 12.35 -3.37
CA ALA A 100 9.44 13.46 -3.16
C ALA A 100 9.33 14.11 -1.77
N ASP A 101 8.29 13.75 -0.99
CA ASP A 101 8.14 14.27 0.37
C ASP A 101 9.32 13.80 1.24
N PRO A 102 9.89 14.66 2.11
CA PRO A 102 11.06 14.30 2.91
C PRO A 102 10.88 13.08 3.83
N GLY A 103 9.63 12.73 4.18
CA GLY A 103 9.32 11.52 4.96
C GLY A 103 9.30 10.23 4.12
N MET A 104 9.36 10.33 2.79
CA MET A 104 9.22 9.23 1.84
C MET A 104 10.40 9.09 0.87
N SER A 105 11.39 9.99 0.92
CA SER A 105 12.55 9.98 0.01
C SER A 105 13.28 8.63 -0.02
N ASP A 106 13.49 8.01 1.15
CA ASP A 106 14.15 6.70 1.25
C ASP A 106 13.39 5.60 0.48
N ILE A 107 12.06 5.70 0.42
CA ILE A 107 11.21 4.78 -0.34
C ILE A 107 11.31 5.08 -1.83
N GLY A 108 11.28 6.35 -2.22
CA GLY A 108 11.52 6.77 -3.61
C GLY A 108 12.85 6.22 -4.15
N GLU A 109 13.95 6.47 -3.44
CA GLU A 109 15.28 5.99 -3.81
C GLU A 109 15.34 4.45 -3.88
N THR A 110 14.68 3.75 -2.96
CA THR A 110 14.61 2.28 -2.98
C THR A 110 13.88 1.77 -4.23
N LEU A 111 12.80 2.45 -4.64
CA LEU A 111 12.03 2.08 -5.82
C LEU A 111 12.81 2.37 -7.10
N GLU A 112 13.45 3.53 -7.21
CA GLU A 112 14.32 3.89 -8.33
C GLU A 112 15.43 2.85 -8.53
N GLN A 113 16.21 2.56 -7.48
CA GLN A 113 17.27 1.55 -7.52
C GLN A 113 16.74 0.15 -7.87
N GLY A 114 15.56 -0.20 -7.34
CA GLY A 114 14.91 -1.47 -7.65
C GLY A 114 14.57 -1.60 -9.14
N PHE A 115 14.04 -0.55 -9.76
CA PHE A 115 13.69 -0.56 -11.18
C PHE A 115 14.87 -0.34 -12.13
N GLU A 116 16.03 0.12 -11.65
CA GLU A 116 17.29 0.03 -12.41
C GLU A 116 17.77 -1.43 -12.54
N VAL A 117 17.52 -2.26 -11.52
CA VAL A 117 18.06 -3.63 -11.42
C VAL A 117 17.09 -4.69 -11.93
N LEU A 118 15.80 -4.59 -11.59
CA LEU A 118 14.80 -5.62 -11.91
C LEU A 118 14.71 -5.96 -13.41
N PRO A 119 14.69 -4.99 -14.35
CA PRO A 119 14.64 -5.29 -15.78
C PRO A 119 15.87 -6.07 -16.28
N ALA A 120 17.03 -5.89 -15.65
CA ALA A 120 18.24 -6.63 -16.02
C ALA A 120 18.19 -8.10 -15.54
N ILE A 121 17.52 -8.35 -14.42
CA ILE A 121 17.36 -9.70 -13.85
C ILE A 121 16.19 -10.45 -14.52
N PHE A 122 15.12 -9.74 -14.87
CA PHE A 122 13.90 -10.29 -15.45
C PHE A 122 13.60 -9.62 -16.81
N PRO A 123 14.40 -9.89 -17.85
CA PRO A 123 14.32 -9.17 -19.13
C PRO A 123 13.03 -9.43 -19.92
N ASP A 124 12.28 -10.50 -19.58
CA ASP A 124 11.04 -10.86 -20.25
C ASP A 124 9.80 -10.20 -19.62
N ASP A 125 9.94 -9.57 -18.44
CA ASP A 125 8.85 -8.88 -17.74
C ASP A 125 8.78 -7.41 -18.18
N ASP A 126 7.57 -6.89 -18.39
CA ASP A 126 7.35 -5.48 -18.71
C ASP A 126 7.17 -4.63 -17.44
N PHE A 127 8.19 -3.84 -17.12
CA PHE A 127 8.18 -2.94 -15.96
C PHE A 127 7.70 -1.52 -16.30
N SER A 128 7.46 -1.20 -17.58
CA SER A 128 7.16 0.17 -18.04
C SER A 128 5.98 0.80 -17.29
N PRO A 129 4.85 0.10 -17.05
CA PRO A 129 3.72 0.68 -16.31
C PRO A 129 4.05 1.03 -14.84
N LEU A 130 4.97 0.29 -14.21
CA LEU A 130 5.38 0.56 -12.83
C LEU A 130 6.36 1.74 -12.77
N ILE A 131 7.23 1.87 -13.77
CA ILE A 131 8.17 2.99 -13.90
C ILE A 131 7.38 4.29 -14.15
N GLU A 132 6.39 4.28 -15.04
CA GLU A 132 5.50 5.44 -15.26
C GLU A 132 4.79 5.87 -13.97
N ARG A 133 4.35 4.90 -13.16
CA ARG A 133 3.74 5.18 -11.85
C ARG A 133 4.73 5.75 -10.83
N LEU A 134 5.99 5.34 -10.87
CA LEU A 134 7.05 5.89 -10.04
C LEU A 134 7.33 7.34 -10.43
N GLU A 135 7.57 7.61 -11.72
CA GLU A 135 7.83 8.95 -12.25
C GLU A 135 6.70 9.93 -11.94
N ALA A 136 5.44 9.48 -11.98
CA ALA A 136 4.28 10.32 -11.65
C ALA A 136 4.19 10.72 -10.16
N ARG A 137 5.03 10.14 -9.29
CA ARG A 137 5.02 10.34 -7.83
C ARG A 137 6.32 10.96 -7.28
N LEU A 138 7.36 11.05 -8.10
CA LEU A 138 8.58 11.81 -7.84
C LEU A 138 8.36 13.30 -8.17
#